data_AF-G5DCZ1-F1
#
_entry.id   AF-G5DCZ1-F1
#
_cell.length_a   1.000
_cell.length_b   1.000
_cell.length_c   1.000
_cell.angle_alpha   90.00
_cell.angle_beta   90.00
_cell.angle_gamma   90.00
#
_symmetry.space_group_name_H-M   'P 1'
#
loop_
_entity.id
_entity.type
_entity.pdbx_description
1 polymer ?
#
loop_
_entity_poly.entity_id
_entity_poly.type
_entity_poly.pdbx_seq_one_letter_code
_entity_poly.pdbx_strand_id
1 'polypeptide(L)'
;LAKLQELLANVRQDLDNESYSHLEAASRLQSLEEELAFVKAVHEQEMKEMAALVNKDTTSDNRAFWKNEMGAALKEIQEMYEEKLDTLRSDMESSYNFKVQEFRTGATKNNMEVVHSKEENKRLKTTLVELRDRLSLLEGQNLGLQRELETLKRDSEVRERDLERENTLLKTDIAKLRAEMDAIMMELQHIMDTKLGLEMEIAAYRKLLEGEEHRLVELEAHLNKATKATPAPPQVAPKPHKESSSSSSSTTTTTNRSGSSFSSNSSSSGASSSSGGGSSSSSGYGGSFYKNEQSSKAAARSSQPKYSYQRNSKGPCGIADAAMDGTFVVLENTGRKEENIGQWTVKRMLSDVESLDYVLQPNV
;
A
#
# COMPACT_ATOMS: atom_id res chain seq x y z
N LEU A 1 80.54 7.58 152.02
CA LEU A 1 79.11 7.16 151.98
C LEU A 1 78.41 7.76 150.77
N ALA A 2 78.10 9.07 150.71
CA ALA A 2 77.40 9.71 149.58
C ALA A 2 77.85 9.23 148.17
N LYS A 3 79.14 9.38 147.81
CA LYS A 3 79.70 8.91 146.52
C LYS A 3 79.46 7.43 146.19
N LEU A 4 79.33 6.56 147.19
CA LEU A 4 79.02 5.13 146.99
C LEU A 4 77.54 4.89 146.73
N GLN A 5 76.65 5.72 147.30
CA GLN A 5 75.22 5.69 147.01
C GLN A 5 74.92 6.32 145.65
N GLU A 6 75.64 7.37 145.29
CA GLU A 6 75.65 8.01 143.96
C GLU A 6 76.09 7.03 142.86
N LEU A 7 77.24 6.35 143.02
CA LEU A 7 77.67 5.32 142.08
C LEU A 7 76.71 4.13 141.99
N LEU A 8 76.08 3.72 143.10
CA LEU A 8 75.08 2.64 143.09
C LEU A 8 73.78 3.07 142.41
N ALA A 9 73.38 4.33 142.55
CA ALA A 9 72.25 4.91 141.82
C ALA A 9 72.53 5.00 140.31
N ASN A 10 73.73 5.46 139.93
CA ASN A 10 74.14 5.53 138.53
C ASN A 10 74.18 4.14 137.89
N VAL A 11 74.83 3.15 138.53
CA VAL A 11 74.88 1.77 138.01
C VAL A 11 73.48 1.12 137.90
N ARG A 12 72.53 1.50 138.76
CA ARG A 12 71.12 1.11 138.58
C ARG A 12 70.49 1.80 137.38
N GLN A 13 70.67 3.11 137.25
CA GLN A 13 70.14 3.87 136.12
C GLN A 13 70.74 3.40 134.78
N ASP A 14 72.02 3.03 134.75
CA ASP A 14 72.69 2.46 133.59
C ASP A 14 72.13 1.07 133.25
N LEU A 15 71.89 0.21 134.26
CA LEU A 15 71.24 -1.10 134.08
C LEU A 15 69.77 -0.97 133.63
N ASP A 16 69.03 0.00 134.16
CA ASP A 16 67.64 0.28 133.76
C ASP A 16 67.60 0.85 132.32
N ASN A 17 68.57 1.70 131.94
CA ASN A 17 68.75 2.21 130.57
C ASN A 17 69.15 1.09 129.59
N GLU A 18 70.06 0.19 129.97
CA GLU A 18 70.47 -0.96 129.17
C GLU A 18 69.30 -1.94 128.99
N SER A 19 68.53 -2.18 130.07
CA SER A 19 67.30 -2.98 130.04
C SER A 19 66.24 -2.36 129.13
N TYR A 20 66.07 -1.03 129.16
CA TYR A 20 65.17 -0.30 128.27
C TYR A 20 65.62 -0.40 126.81
N SER A 21 66.92 -0.17 126.53
CA SER A 21 67.51 -0.30 125.20
C SER A 21 67.36 -1.73 124.64
N HIS A 22 67.56 -2.75 125.47
CA HIS A 22 67.32 -4.15 125.09
C HIS A 22 65.82 -4.41 124.82
N LEU A 23 64.90 -3.82 125.60
CA LEU A 23 63.46 -3.94 125.38
C LEU A 23 63.03 -3.25 124.07
N GLU A 24 63.56 -2.06 123.78
CA GLU A 24 63.33 -1.32 122.53
C GLU A 24 63.90 -2.09 121.33
N ALA A 25 65.12 -2.61 121.44
CA ALA A 25 65.73 -3.43 120.39
C ALA A 25 64.96 -4.74 120.14
N ALA A 26 64.46 -5.41 121.19
CA ALA A 26 63.63 -6.60 121.07
C ALA A 26 62.27 -6.29 120.44
N SER A 27 61.61 -5.19 120.85
CA SER A 27 60.35 -4.73 120.24
C SER A 27 60.53 -4.35 118.78
N ARG A 28 61.67 -3.71 118.43
CA ARG A 28 62.03 -3.39 117.04
C ARG A 28 62.32 -4.63 116.21
N LEU A 29 62.98 -5.64 116.78
CA LEU A 29 63.18 -6.95 116.14
C LEU A 29 61.84 -7.61 115.85
N GLN A 30 60.95 -7.71 116.85
CA GLN A 30 59.61 -8.28 116.66
C GLN A 30 58.82 -7.53 115.58
N SER A 31 58.82 -6.19 115.59
CA SER A 31 58.14 -5.38 114.57
C SER A 31 58.70 -5.60 113.16
N LEU A 32 60.02 -5.82 113.02
CA LEU A 32 60.65 -6.12 111.74
C LEU A 32 60.39 -7.57 111.29
N GLU A 33 60.29 -8.52 112.22
CA GLU A 33 59.89 -9.90 111.92
C GLU A 33 58.41 -9.97 111.47
N GLU A 34 57.52 -9.21 112.11
CA GLU A 34 56.11 -9.07 111.73
C GLU A 34 55.96 -8.39 110.36
N GLU A 35 56.67 -7.29 110.10
CA GLU A 35 56.69 -6.63 108.79
C GLU A 35 57.23 -7.55 107.68
N LEU A 36 58.33 -8.26 107.96
CA LEU A 36 58.96 -9.20 107.01
C LEU A 36 58.07 -10.42 106.75
N ALA A 37 57.32 -10.90 107.75
CA ALA A 37 56.31 -11.94 107.59
C ALA A 37 55.11 -11.44 106.76
N PHE A 38 54.64 -10.22 107.00
CA PHE A 38 53.56 -9.60 106.23
C PHE A 38 53.95 -9.42 104.75
N VAL A 39 55.12 -8.84 104.45
CA VAL A 39 55.62 -8.64 103.09
C VAL A 39 55.79 -9.97 102.35
N LYS A 40 56.28 -11.03 103.04
CA LYS A 40 56.31 -12.39 102.48
C LYS A 40 54.92 -12.91 102.14
N ALA A 41 53.95 -12.77 103.04
CA ALA A 41 52.58 -13.25 102.82
C ALA A 41 51.89 -12.52 101.67
N VAL A 42 52.08 -11.20 101.56
CA VAL A 42 51.59 -10.39 100.42
C VAL A 42 52.24 -10.86 99.12
N HIS A 43 53.57 -11.00 99.07
CA HIS A 43 54.24 -11.43 97.85
C HIS A 43 53.85 -12.87 97.43
N GLU A 44 53.66 -13.77 98.40
CA GLU A 44 53.17 -15.13 98.12
C GLU A 44 51.72 -15.11 97.57
N GLN A 45 50.90 -14.14 97.99
CA GLN A 45 49.55 -13.91 97.47
C GLN A 45 49.59 -13.35 96.03
N GLU A 46 50.38 -12.30 95.78
CA GLU A 46 50.59 -11.73 94.44
C GLU A 46 51.07 -12.80 93.44
N MET A 47 52.03 -13.64 93.85
CA MET A 47 52.56 -14.71 93.01
C MET A 47 51.52 -15.80 92.71
N LYS A 48 50.60 -16.10 93.64
CA LYS A 48 49.46 -17.00 93.40
C LYS A 48 48.46 -16.40 92.41
N GLU A 49 48.16 -15.11 92.54
CA GLU A 49 47.22 -14.41 91.65
C GLU A 49 47.77 -14.28 90.23
N MET A 50 49.04 -13.90 90.08
CA MET A 50 49.73 -13.88 88.79
C MET A 50 49.81 -15.29 88.15
N ALA A 51 50.11 -16.33 88.94
CA ALA A 51 50.09 -17.70 88.46
C ALA A 51 48.67 -18.15 88.03
N ALA A 52 47.62 -17.74 88.74
CA ALA A 52 46.24 -18.03 88.38
C ALA A 52 45.83 -17.36 87.05
N LEU A 53 46.24 -16.11 86.82
CA LEU A 53 46.00 -15.41 85.54
C LEU A 53 46.75 -16.07 84.38
N VAL A 54 48.04 -16.39 84.55
CA VAL A 54 48.82 -17.10 83.52
C VAL A 54 48.22 -18.47 83.21
N ASN A 55 47.80 -19.23 84.24
CA ASN A 55 47.14 -20.52 84.04
C ASN A 55 45.80 -20.38 83.32
N LYS A 56 45.02 -19.32 83.59
CA LYS A 56 43.73 -19.06 82.92
C LYS A 56 43.89 -18.82 81.42
N ASP A 57 44.82 -17.96 81.00
CA ASP A 57 45.05 -17.71 79.57
C ASP A 57 45.78 -18.88 78.88
N THR A 58 46.61 -19.63 79.62
CA THR A 58 47.28 -20.83 79.12
C THR A 58 46.51 -22.14 79.35
N THR A 59 45.22 -22.08 79.72
CA THR A 59 44.37 -23.28 79.88
C THR A 59 44.31 -24.08 78.57
N SER A 60 44.28 -25.41 78.67
CA SER A 60 44.01 -26.30 77.53
C SER A 60 42.78 -25.85 76.72
N ASP A 61 41.72 -25.50 77.44
CA ASP A 61 40.39 -25.29 76.90
C ASP A 61 40.29 -23.97 76.11
N ASN A 62 40.99 -22.91 76.55
CA ASN A 62 41.11 -21.67 75.79
C ASN A 62 41.86 -21.87 74.47
N ARG A 63 42.94 -22.67 74.47
CA ARG A 63 43.63 -23.04 73.21
C ARG A 63 42.77 -23.94 72.32
N ALA A 64 41.98 -24.83 72.91
CA ALA A 64 41.04 -25.68 72.17
C ALA A 64 39.90 -24.86 71.54
N PHE A 65 39.34 -23.90 72.28
CA PHE A 65 38.32 -22.96 71.81
C PHE A 65 38.81 -22.17 70.59
N TRP A 66 39.91 -21.42 70.70
CA TRP A 66 40.42 -20.62 69.59
C TRP A 66 40.87 -21.47 68.38
N LYS A 67 41.37 -22.68 68.61
CA LYS A 67 41.68 -23.64 67.53
C LYS A 67 40.41 -24.12 66.82
N ASN A 68 39.32 -24.36 67.56
CA ASN A 68 38.04 -24.75 66.99
C ASN A 68 37.38 -23.59 66.23
N GLU A 69 37.42 -22.38 66.79
CA GLU A 69 36.85 -21.16 66.19
C GLU A 69 37.56 -20.79 64.88
N MET A 70 38.90 -20.77 64.88
CA MET A 70 39.70 -20.60 63.66
C MET A 70 39.43 -21.73 62.65
N GLY A 71 39.22 -22.96 63.13
CA GLY A 71 38.85 -24.10 62.30
C GLY A 71 37.43 -24.05 61.75
N ALA A 72 36.51 -23.34 62.39
CA ALA A 72 35.16 -23.09 61.92
C ALA A 72 35.17 -21.98 60.86
N ALA A 73 35.81 -20.84 61.13
CA ALA A 73 35.96 -19.75 60.16
C ALA A 73 36.70 -20.20 58.88
N LEU A 74 37.70 -21.08 58.99
CA LEU A 74 38.35 -21.68 57.82
C LEU A 74 37.41 -22.56 56.98
N LYS A 75 36.48 -23.29 57.61
CA LYS A 75 35.46 -24.07 56.90
C LYS A 75 34.40 -23.19 56.27
N GLU A 76 33.88 -22.20 56.99
CA GLU A 76 32.92 -21.22 56.47
C GLU A 76 33.50 -20.53 55.22
N ILE A 77 34.77 -20.12 55.25
CA ILE A 77 35.45 -19.57 54.07
C ILE A 77 35.54 -20.60 52.93
N GLN A 78 35.83 -21.88 53.21
CA GLN A 78 35.85 -22.95 52.20
C GLN A 78 34.46 -23.18 51.59
N GLU A 79 33.43 -23.35 52.41
CA GLU A 79 32.04 -23.55 52.00
C GLU A 79 31.52 -22.37 51.15
N MET A 80 31.84 -21.13 51.55
CA MET A 80 31.53 -19.92 50.76
C MET A 80 32.26 -19.86 49.41
N TYR A 81 33.47 -20.42 49.29
CA TYR A 81 34.17 -20.54 48.00
C TYR A 81 33.65 -21.69 47.15
N GLU A 82 33.25 -22.81 47.76
CA GLU A 82 32.65 -23.96 47.08
C GLU A 82 31.26 -23.60 46.51
N GLU A 83 30.38 -22.97 47.30
CA GLU A 83 29.10 -22.43 46.80
C GLU A 83 29.31 -21.43 45.65
N LYS A 84 30.31 -20.56 45.76
CA LYS A 84 30.65 -19.59 44.70
C LYS A 84 31.17 -20.25 43.41
N LEU A 85 31.86 -21.40 43.53
CA LEU A 85 32.31 -22.16 42.37
C LEU A 85 31.17 -22.96 41.73
N ASP A 86 30.29 -23.57 42.52
CA ASP A 86 29.14 -24.32 42.02
C ASP A 86 28.06 -23.41 41.41
N THR A 87 27.82 -22.21 41.98
CA THR A 87 26.95 -21.20 41.36
C THR A 87 27.52 -20.70 40.04
N LEU A 88 28.80 -20.29 40.00
CA LEU A 88 29.49 -19.89 38.75
C LEU A 88 29.43 -21.00 37.69
N ARG A 89 29.63 -22.25 38.10
CA ARG A 89 29.54 -23.42 37.22
C ARG A 89 28.12 -23.64 36.69
N SER A 90 27.12 -23.59 37.56
CA SER A 90 25.70 -23.71 37.21
C SER A 90 25.29 -22.63 36.21
N ASP A 91 25.70 -21.38 36.44
CA ASP A 91 25.43 -20.25 35.55
C ASP A 91 26.13 -20.41 34.18
N MET A 92 27.36 -20.91 34.15
CA MET A 92 28.07 -21.22 32.89
C MET A 92 27.39 -22.37 32.12
N GLU A 93 27.05 -23.48 32.79
CA GLU A 93 26.35 -24.61 32.17
C GLU A 93 24.95 -24.17 31.68
N SER A 94 24.22 -23.38 32.46
CA SER A 94 22.92 -22.79 32.10
C SER A 94 23.02 -21.84 30.90
N SER A 95 23.96 -20.89 30.91
CA SER A 95 24.18 -19.93 29.81
C SER A 95 24.60 -20.64 28.51
N TYR A 96 25.43 -21.68 28.60
CA TYR A 96 25.81 -22.50 27.46
C TYR A 96 24.61 -23.28 26.91
N ASN A 97 23.84 -23.96 27.77
CA ASN A 97 22.64 -24.69 27.35
C ASN A 97 21.60 -23.78 26.71
N PHE A 98 21.37 -22.58 27.27
CA PHE A 98 20.48 -21.57 26.69
C PHE A 98 20.94 -21.16 25.28
N LYS A 99 22.22 -20.79 25.11
CA LYS A 99 22.78 -20.41 23.80
C LYS A 99 22.70 -21.56 22.79
N VAL A 100 22.96 -22.80 23.19
CA VAL A 100 22.81 -23.98 22.32
C VAL A 100 21.34 -24.23 21.93
N GLN A 101 20.39 -24.01 22.84
CA GLN A 101 18.96 -24.09 22.54
C GLN A 101 18.51 -22.96 21.62
N GLU A 102 19.00 -21.74 21.83
CA GLU A 102 18.74 -20.58 20.98
C GLU A 102 19.26 -20.80 19.55
N PHE A 103 20.51 -21.27 19.39
CA PHE A 103 21.04 -21.61 18.07
C PHE A 103 20.24 -22.73 17.38
N ARG A 104 19.84 -23.78 18.11
CA ARG A 104 19.02 -24.87 17.55
C ARG A 104 17.63 -24.40 17.10
N THR A 105 16.94 -23.62 17.93
CA THR A 105 15.58 -23.14 17.66
C THR A 105 15.54 -21.98 16.66
N GLY A 106 16.53 -21.08 16.70
CA GLY A 106 16.73 -20.03 15.70
C GLY A 106 17.05 -20.60 14.31
N ALA A 107 17.90 -21.64 14.23
CA ALA A 107 18.20 -22.31 12.97
C ALA A 107 16.98 -23.03 12.38
N THR A 108 16.17 -23.72 13.17
CA THR A 108 14.93 -24.36 12.66
C THR A 108 13.89 -23.33 12.25
N LYS A 109 13.66 -22.28 13.05
CA LYS A 109 12.74 -21.18 12.70
C LYS A 109 13.15 -20.49 11.39
N ASN A 110 14.40 -20.07 11.27
CA ASN A 110 14.91 -19.40 10.07
C ASN A 110 14.82 -20.32 8.82
N ASN A 111 15.10 -21.62 8.97
CA ASN A 111 14.92 -22.59 7.88
C ASN A 111 13.44 -22.72 7.48
N MET A 112 12.50 -22.80 8.44
CA MET A 112 11.06 -22.81 8.17
C MET A 112 10.60 -21.54 7.45
N GLU A 113 11.09 -20.37 7.86
CA GLU A 113 10.78 -19.07 7.25
C GLU A 113 11.32 -18.99 5.81
N VAL A 114 12.56 -19.44 5.56
CA VAL A 114 13.15 -19.56 4.22
C VAL A 114 12.40 -20.57 3.34
N VAL A 115 11.91 -21.69 3.90
CA VAL A 115 11.09 -22.67 3.17
C VAL A 115 9.72 -22.08 2.83
N HIS A 116 9.08 -21.38 3.75
CA HIS A 116 7.80 -20.71 3.53
C HIS A 116 7.89 -19.64 2.44
N SER A 117 8.88 -18.74 2.53
CA SER A 117 9.13 -17.71 1.53
C SER A 117 9.48 -18.28 0.14
N LYS A 118 10.17 -19.44 0.07
CA LYS A 118 10.42 -20.15 -1.20
C LYS A 118 9.15 -20.74 -1.82
N GLU A 119 8.28 -21.34 -1.02
CA GLU A 119 7.01 -21.90 -1.48
C GLU A 119 6.01 -20.79 -1.88
N GLU A 120 5.98 -19.67 -1.17
CA GLU A 120 5.24 -18.48 -1.58
C GLU A 120 5.78 -17.90 -2.90
N ASN A 121 7.10 -17.72 -3.03
CA ASN A 121 7.74 -17.32 -4.29
C ASN A 121 7.43 -18.26 -5.46
N LYS A 122 7.29 -19.56 -5.19
CA LYS A 122 6.91 -20.56 -6.19
C LYS A 122 5.45 -20.40 -6.62
N ARG A 123 4.52 -20.21 -5.67
CA ARG A 123 3.10 -19.94 -5.94
C ARG A 123 2.89 -18.64 -6.71
N LEU A 124 3.57 -17.57 -6.31
CA LEU A 124 3.56 -16.30 -7.03
C LEU A 124 4.13 -16.44 -8.45
N LYS A 125 5.07 -17.37 -8.69
CA LYS A 125 5.56 -17.65 -10.05
C LYS A 125 4.58 -18.48 -10.88
N THR A 126 3.86 -19.45 -10.30
CA THR A 126 2.86 -20.22 -11.05
C THR A 126 1.66 -19.34 -11.42
N THR A 127 1.10 -18.57 -10.47
CA THR A 127 -0.02 -17.67 -10.76
C THR A 127 0.34 -16.57 -11.77
N LEU A 128 1.58 -16.08 -11.76
CA LEU A 128 2.06 -15.11 -12.76
C LEU A 128 2.17 -15.75 -14.16
N VAL A 129 2.57 -17.02 -14.28
CA VAL A 129 2.52 -17.76 -15.55
C VAL A 129 1.07 -17.99 -15.99
N GLU A 130 0.21 -18.50 -15.11
CA GLU A 130 -1.22 -18.71 -15.37
C GLU A 130 -1.93 -17.43 -15.85
N LEU A 131 -1.60 -16.27 -15.26
CA LEU A 131 -2.12 -14.97 -15.67
C LEU A 131 -1.56 -14.51 -17.04
N ARG A 132 -0.29 -14.79 -17.36
CA ARG A 132 0.29 -14.51 -18.69
C ARG A 132 -0.35 -15.37 -19.77
N ASP A 133 -0.54 -16.65 -19.51
CA ASP A 133 -1.16 -17.60 -20.45
C ASP A 133 -2.62 -17.21 -20.69
N ARG A 134 -3.35 -16.83 -19.64
CA ARG A 134 -4.72 -16.28 -19.75
C ARG A 134 -4.76 -14.95 -20.52
N LEU A 135 -3.79 -14.06 -20.32
CA LEU A 135 -3.69 -12.80 -21.04
C LEU A 135 -3.45 -13.05 -22.54
N SER A 136 -2.48 -13.91 -22.87
CA SER A 136 -2.18 -14.33 -24.25
C SER A 136 -3.39 -14.98 -24.94
N LEU A 137 -4.15 -15.82 -24.23
CA LEU A 137 -5.41 -16.40 -24.72
C LEU A 137 -6.45 -15.32 -25.05
N LEU A 138 -6.63 -14.33 -24.16
CA LEU A 138 -7.59 -13.24 -24.35
C LEU A 138 -7.15 -12.28 -25.47
N GLU A 139 -5.87 -12.00 -25.62
CA GLU A 139 -5.32 -11.25 -26.76
C GLU A 139 -5.55 -11.99 -28.08
N GLY A 140 -5.30 -13.31 -28.10
CA GLY A 140 -5.59 -14.17 -29.26
C GLY A 140 -7.07 -14.19 -29.65
N GLN A 141 -7.97 -14.29 -28.66
CA GLN A 141 -9.42 -14.21 -28.87
C GLN A 141 -9.86 -12.83 -29.38
N ASN A 142 -9.33 -11.74 -28.80
CA ASN A 142 -9.65 -10.37 -29.21
C ASN A 142 -9.18 -10.11 -30.66
N LEU A 143 -7.96 -10.52 -31.00
CA LEU A 143 -7.46 -10.48 -32.39
C LEU A 143 -8.26 -11.38 -33.33
N GLY A 144 -8.85 -12.48 -32.85
CA GLY A 144 -9.79 -13.31 -33.61
C GLY A 144 -11.06 -12.53 -33.97
N LEU A 145 -11.75 -12.03 -32.94
CA LEU A 145 -12.99 -11.25 -33.06
C LEU A 145 -12.80 -9.97 -33.88
N GLN A 146 -11.64 -9.30 -33.78
CA GLN A 146 -11.32 -8.14 -34.62
C GLN A 146 -11.27 -8.50 -36.10
N ARG A 147 -10.60 -9.61 -36.47
CA ARG A 147 -10.56 -10.07 -37.88
C ARG A 147 -11.95 -10.46 -38.39
N GLU A 148 -12.73 -11.17 -37.57
CA GLU A 148 -14.10 -11.57 -37.91
C GLU A 148 -15.00 -10.34 -38.15
N LEU A 149 -14.92 -9.35 -37.27
CA LEU A 149 -15.62 -8.07 -37.37
C LEU A 149 -15.19 -7.28 -38.61
N GLU A 150 -13.90 -7.28 -38.98
CA GLU A 150 -13.45 -6.69 -40.24
C GLU A 150 -13.96 -7.44 -41.47
N THR A 151 -14.00 -8.79 -41.46
CA THR A 151 -14.56 -9.55 -42.60
C THR A 151 -16.06 -9.28 -42.74
N LEU A 152 -16.82 -9.30 -41.64
CA LEU A 152 -18.26 -8.98 -41.65
C LEU A 152 -18.55 -7.56 -42.15
N LYS A 153 -17.69 -6.58 -41.84
CA LYS A 153 -17.76 -5.23 -42.42
C LYS A 153 -17.53 -5.23 -43.92
N ARG A 154 -16.44 -5.83 -44.40
CA ARG A 154 -16.13 -5.93 -45.84
C ARG A 154 -17.26 -6.63 -46.61
N ASP A 155 -17.84 -7.69 -46.05
CA ASP A 155 -18.98 -8.41 -46.63
C ASP A 155 -20.26 -7.56 -46.64
N SER A 156 -20.46 -6.69 -45.64
CA SER A 156 -21.57 -5.72 -45.63
C SER A 156 -21.36 -4.64 -46.69
N GLU A 157 -20.17 -4.03 -46.75
CA GLU A 157 -19.80 -3.06 -47.79
C GLU A 157 -19.93 -3.65 -49.20
N VAL A 158 -19.67 -4.94 -49.39
CA VAL A 158 -19.93 -5.65 -50.66
C VAL A 158 -21.44 -5.73 -50.92
N ARG A 159 -22.22 -6.28 -50.00
CA ARG A 159 -23.69 -6.42 -50.16
C ARG A 159 -24.40 -5.08 -50.35
N GLU A 160 -23.98 -4.04 -49.65
CA GLU A 160 -24.50 -2.68 -49.78
C GLU A 160 -24.23 -2.13 -51.19
N ARG A 161 -22.97 -2.19 -51.67
CA ARG A 161 -22.63 -1.78 -53.04
C ARG A 161 -23.35 -2.60 -54.11
N ASP A 162 -23.59 -3.89 -53.88
CA ASP A 162 -24.28 -4.77 -54.84
C ASP A 162 -25.79 -4.41 -54.91
N LEU A 163 -26.43 -4.19 -53.76
CA LEU A 163 -27.81 -3.66 -53.68
C LEU A 163 -27.93 -2.24 -54.28
N GLU A 164 -26.94 -1.36 -54.10
CA GLU A 164 -26.89 -0.04 -54.74
C GLU A 164 -26.84 -0.15 -56.28
N ARG A 165 -26.07 -1.11 -56.81
CA ARG A 165 -26.02 -1.35 -58.27
C ARG A 165 -27.34 -1.92 -58.80
N GLU A 166 -27.95 -2.88 -58.10
CA GLU A 166 -29.30 -3.36 -58.46
C GLU A 166 -30.32 -2.20 -58.43
N ASN A 167 -30.27 -1.37 -57.40
CA ASN A 167 -31.16 -0.22 -57.25
C ASN A 167 -30.97 0.84 -58.35
N THR A 168 -29.73 1.09 -58.81
CA THR A 168 -29.49 2.00 -59.94
C THR A 168 -29.94 1.38 -61.27
N LEU A 169 -29.72 0.09 -61.52
CA LEU A 169 -30.24 -0.61 -62.70
C LEU A 169 -31.77 -0.52 -62.77
N LEU A 170 -32.47 -0.92 -61.71
CA LEU A 170 -33.94 -0.83 -61.62
C LEU A 170 -34.46 0.60 -61.82
N LYS A 171 -33.76 1.62 -61.28
CA LYS A 171 -34.08 3.04 -61.54
C LYS A 171 -33.92 3.40 -63.02
N THR A 172 -32.87 2.94 -63.69
CA THR A 172 -32.72 3.19 -65.14
C THR A 172 -33.75 2.46 -65.99
N ASP A 173 -34.16 1.26 -65.60
CA ASP A 173 -35.19 0.51 -66.34
C ASP A 173 -36.58 1.13 -66.16
N ILE A 174 -36.91 1.59 -64.95
CA ILE A 174 -38.11 2.41 -64.71
C ILE A 174 -38.08 3.71 -65.53
N ALA A 175 -36.91 4.33 -65.72
CA ALA A 175 -36.78 5.53 -66.56
C ALA A 175 -36.95 5.23 -68.06
N LYS A 176 -36.41 4.12 -68.57
CA LYS A 176 -36.61 3.65 -69.95
C LYS A 176 -38.09 3.38 -70.23
N LEU A 177 -38.73 2.54 -69.40
CA LEU A 177 -40.15 2.19 -69.53
C LEU A 177 -41.08 3.40 -69.44
N ARG A 178 -40.71 4.45 -68.69
CA ARG A 178 -41.43 5.73 -68.69
C ARG A 178 -41.26 6.48 -70.01
N ALA A 179 -40.03 6.62 -70.51
CA ALA A 179 -39.77 7.27 -71.80
C ALA A 179 -40.44 6.53 -72.98
N GLU A 180 -40.47 5.19 -72.94
CA GLU A 180 -41.20 4.36 -73.91
C GLU A 180 -42.72 4.58 -73.82
N MET A 181 -43.28 4.64 -72.61
CA MET A 181 -44.70 4.98 -72.41
C MET A 181 -45.03 6.40 -72.90
N ASP A 182 -44.18 7.38 -72.60
CA ASP A 182 -44.36 8.77 -73.03
C ASP A 182 -44.28 8.88 -74.56
N ALA A 183 -43.37 8.14 -75.21
CA ALA A 183 -43.29 8.06 -76.68
C ALA A 183 -44.55 7.42 -77.30
N ILE A 184 -45.03 6.30 -76.74
CA ILE A 184 -46.28 5.66 -77.20
C ILE A 184 -47.48 6.61 -77.03
N MET A 185 -47.54 7.39 -75.95
CA MET A 185 -48.59 8.42 -75.77
C MET A 185 -48.49 9.53 -76.82
N MET A 186 -47.28 9.94 -77.22
CA MET A 186 -47.10 10.92 -78.32
C MET A 186 -47.50 10.35 -79.68
N GLU A 187 -47.16 9.09 -79.97
CA GLU A 187 -47.59 8.41 -81.20
C GLU A 187 -49.12 8.25 -81.26
N LEU A 188 -49.75 7.84 -80.15
CA LEU A 188 -51.21 7.74 -80.04
C LEU A 188 -51.89 9.11 -80.21
N GLN A 189 -51.33 10.18 -79.65
CA GLN A 189 -51.83 11.54 -79.88
C GLN A 189 -51.72 11.94 -81.36
N HIS A 190 -50.58 11.69 -82.00
CA HIS A 190 -50.37 12.01 -83.42
C HIS A 190 -51.33 11.22 -84.33
N ILE A 191 -51.59 9.94 -84.03
CA ILE A 191 -52.58 9.12 -84.72
C ILE A 191 -54.01 9.64 -84.45
N MET A 192 -54.30 10.14 -83.24
CA MET A 192 -55.59 10.76 -82.93
C MET A 192 -55.81 12.08 -83.67
N ASP A 193 -54.79 12.94 -83.74
CA ASP A 193 -54.83 14.23 -84.43
C ASP A 193 -55.02 14.05 -85.94
N THR A 194 -54.28 13.12 -86.55
CA THR A 194 -54.42 12.79 -87.98
C THR A 194 -55.77 12.13 -88.28
N LYS A 195 -56.26 11.24 -87.41
CA LYS A 195 -57.62 10.66 -87.49
C LYS A 195 -58.71 11.74 -87.41
N LEU A 196 -58.57 12.73 -86.53
CA LEU A 196 -59.52 13.83 -86.38
C LEU A 196 -59.46 14.79 -87.57
N GLY A 197 -58.27 15.05 -88.13
CA GLY A 197 -58.10 15.74 -89.40
C GLY A 197 -58.84 15.05 -90.56
N LEU A 198 -58.67 13.73 -90.70
CA LEU A 198 -59.37 12.93 -91.71
C LEU A 198 -60.90 12.91 -91.49
N GLU A 199 -61.39 12.92 -90.25
CA GLU A 199 -62.83 13.08 -89.97
C GLU A 199 -63.35 14.47 -90.36
N MET A 200 -62.57 15.53 -90.14
CA MET A 200 -62.90 16.88 -90.61
C MET A 200 -62.90 16.98 -92.14
N GLU A 201 -61.95 16.34 -92.81
CA GLU A 201 -61.93 16.21 -94.27
C GLU A 201 -63.15 15.45 -94.79
N ILE A 202 -63.47 14.28 -94.22
CA ILE A 202 -64.67 13.50 -94.59
C ILE A 202 -65.95 14.31 -94.36
N ALA A 203 -66.05 15.08 -93.28
CA ALA A 203 -67.18 15.97 -93.03
C ALA A 203 -67.25 17.11 -94.06
N ALA A 204 -66.12 17.67 -94.48
CA ALA A 204 -66.06 18.68 -95.54
C ALA A 204 -66.44 18.11 -96.92
N TYR A 205 -65.95 16.92 -97.27
CA TYR A 205 -66.31 16.23 -98.51
C TYR A 205 -67.79 15.85 -98.55
N ARG A 206 -68.36 15.37 -97.42
CA ARG A 206 -69.81 15.13 -97.30
C ARG A 206 -70.61 16.40 -97.52
N LYS A 207 -70.25 17.50 -96.86
CA LYS A 207 -70.91 18.80 -97.04
C LYS A 207 -70.81 19.34 -98.48
N LEU A 208 -69.72 19.04 -99.19
CA LEU A 208 -69.56 19.39 -100.60
C LEU A 208 -70.45 18.53 -101.52
N LEU A 209 -70.55 17.23 -101.23
CA LEU A 209 -71.48 16.30 -101.90
C LEU A 209 -72.94 16.68 -101.66
N GLU A 210 -73.33 16.95 -100.41
CA GLU A 210 -74.65 17.49 -100.04
C GLU A 210 -74.97 18.78 -100.82
N GLY A 211 -73.97 19.63 -101.07
CA GLY A 211 -74.12 20.83 -101.90
C GLY A 211 -74.40 20.54 -103.39
N GLU A 212 -73.77 19.53 -103.97
CA GLU A 212 -74.05 19.07 -105.33
C GLU A 212 -75.37 18.29 -105.42
N GLU A 213 -75.72 17.49 -104.42
CA GLU A 213 -77.02 16.84 -104.32
C GLU A 213 -78.16 17.87 -104.20
N HIS A 214 -77.98 18.94 -103.41
CA HIS A 214 -78.92 20.06 -103.39
C HIS A 214 -79.02 20.75 -104.76
N ARG A 215 -77.91 20.96 -105.47
CA ARG A 215 -77.92 21.54 -106.82
C ARG A 215 -78.63 20.65 -107.84
N LEU A 216 -78.47 19.33 -107.75
CA LEU A 216 -79.18 18.36 -108.59
C LEU A 216 -80.68 18.30 -108.24
N VAL A 217 -81.05 18.32 -106.96
CA VAL A 217 -82.45 18.34 -106.50
C VAL A 217 -83.14 19.65 -106.88
N GLU A 218 -82.46 20.81 -106.85
CA GLU A 218 -83.00 22.04 -107.44
C GLU A 218 -83.23 21.89 -108.95
N LEU A 219 -82.29 21.27 -109.68
CA LEU A 219 -82.41 21.04 -111.12
C LEU A 219 -83.62 20.14 -111.47
N GLU A 220 -83.84 19.06 -110.70
CA GLU A 220 -85.00 18.17 -110.86
C GLU A 220 -86.32 18.83 -110.41
N ALA A 221 -86.30 19.62 -109.33
CA ALA A 221 -87.46 20.36 -108.86
C ALA A 221 -87.91 21.43 -109.86
N HIS A 222 -86.98 22.09 -110.55
CA HIS A 222 -87.27 23.07 -111.59
C HIS A 222 -87.97 22.49 -112.83
N LEU A 223 -87.86 21.17 -113.08
CA LEU A 223 -88.52 20.53 -114.22
C LEU A 223 -90.01 20.21 -113.96
N ASN A 224 -90.45 20.14 -112.70
CA ASN A 224 -91.62 19.31 -112.34
C ASN A 224 -92.70 19.97 -111.46
N LYS A 225 -92.94 21.29 -111.56
CA LYS A 225 -94.18 21.88 -110.98
C LYS A 225 -94.73 23.18 -111.59
N ALA A 226 -95.32 23.07 -112.79
CA ALA A 226 -96.21 24.11 -113.33
C ALA A 226 -97.70 23.83 -113.01
N THR A 227 -98.14 23.90 -111.74
CA THR A 227 -99.58 24.06 -111.39
C THR A 227 -99.87 24.40 -109.90
N LYS A 228 -100.72 25.43 -109.70
CA LYS A 228 -101.75 25.58 -108.65
C LYS A 228 -101.37 25.84 -107.15
N ALA A 229 -100.95 27.08 -106.88
CA ALA A 229 -101.47 28.04 -105.88
C ALA A 229 -102.14 27.61 -104.52
N THR A 230 -101.57 28.11 -103.40
CA THR A 230 -102.21 29.01 -102.35
C THR A 230 -103.34 28.46 -101.41
N PRO A 231 -103.50 28.86 -100.10
CA PRO A 231 -102.69 29.64 -99.13
C PRO A 231 -102.40 28.92 -97.74
N ALA A 232 -101.96 29.66 -96.71
CA ALA A 232 -101.65 29.25 -95.30
C ALA A 232 -102.81 29.56 -94.29
N PRO A 233 -102.68 29.65 -92.93
CA PRO A 233 -101.67 29.26 -91.90
C PRO A 233 -102.31 28.50 -90.67
N PRO A 234 -102.07 28.75 -89.34
CA PRO A 234 -100.89 28.69 -88.43
C PRO A 234 -101.03 27.77 -87.14
N GLN A 235 -99.98 27.71 -86.29
CA GLN A 235 -99.94 27.18 -84.88
C GLN A 235 -100.07 25.63 -84.70
N VAL A 236 -99.88 24.94 -83.55
CA VAL A 236 -99.65 25.26 -82.11
C VAL A 236 -98.60 24.27 -81.49
N ALA A 237 -98.05 24.54 -80.30
CA ALA A 237 -97.25 23.58 -79.49
C ALA A 237 -98.15 22.56 -78.71
N PRO A 238 -97.64 21.51 -77.99
CA PRO A 238 -96.77 21.66 -76.81
C PRO A 238 -95.72 20.55 -76.52
N LYS A 239 -95.00 20.73 -75.40
CA LYS A 239 -94.21 19.77 -74.59
C LYS A 239 -95.16 18.72 -73.92
N PRO A 240 -94.76 17.74 -73.04
CA PRO A 240 -93.55 17.71 -72.18
C PRO A 240 -92.95 16.33 -71.73
N HIS A 241 -91.95 16.43 -70.84
CA HIS A 241 -91.50 15.41 -69.85
C HIS A 241 -90.64 14.22 -70.37
N LYS A 242 -89.68 13.67 -69.59
CA LYS A 242 -89.19 14.00 -68.22
C LYS A 242 -87.80 13.40 -67.95
N GLU A 243 -87.08 13.99 -66.99
CA GLU A 243 -86.00 13.39 -66.16
C GLU A 243 -84.75 12.78 -66.86
N SER A 244 -83.53 12.80 -66.27
CA SER A 244 -83.03 13.42 -65.03
C SER A 244 -81.49 13.47 -65.01
N SER A 245 -80.92 14.42 -64.21
CA SER A 245 -79.59 14.38 -63.56
C SER A 245 -78.30 14.21 -64.41
N SER A 246 -77.20 14.94 -64.16
CA SER A 246 -76.95 16.11 -63.29
C SER A 246 -75.58 16.75 -63.60
N SER A 247 -75.41 18.01 -63.19
CA SER A 247 -74.16 18.80 -63.10
C SER A 247 -72.95 17.99 -62.57
N SER A 248 -71.69 18.16 -63.01
CA SER A 248 -70.88 19.40 -63.16
C SER A 248 -70.57 20.09 -61.81
N SER A 249 -69.44 20.78 -61.55
CA SER A 249 -68.36 21.28 -62.42
C SER A 249 -66.98 21.39 -61.68
N SER A 250 -65.91 21.34 -62.48
CA SER A 250 -64.66 22.15 -62.47
C SER A 250 -64.09 22.85 -61.20
N THR A 251 -62.92 22.38 -60.75
CA THR A 251 -61.57 23.04 -60.84
C THR A 251 -61.22 24.40 -60.13
N THR A 252 -60.09 24.37 -59.39
CA THR A 252 -59.08 25.43 -59.02
C THR A 252 -59.23 26.48 -57.89
N THR A 253 -58.28 26.43 -56.92
CA THR A 253 -57.50 27.52 -56.22
C THR A 253 -58.25 28.62 -55.42
N THR A 254 -57.90 28.97 -54.16
CA THR A 254 -56.62 29.61 -53.70
C THR A 254 -56.44 29.70 -52.15
N THR A 255 -55.18 29.82 -51.68
CA THR A 255 -54.66 30.55 -50.47
C THR A 255 -55.09 30.26 -49.00
N ASN A 256 -54.08 30.02 -48.15
CA ASN A 256 -53.82 30.59 -46.79
C ASN A 256 -54.84 30.42 -45.62
N ARG A 257 -54.49 29.59 -44.59
CA ARG A 257 -53.91 30.06 -43.28
C ARG A 257 -53.72 28.96 -42.19
N SER A 258 -52.65 29.16 -41.40
CA SER A 258 -52.46 28.85 -39.95
C SER A 258 -52.62 27.42 -39.36
N GLY A 259 -51.55 26.98 -38.68
CA GLY A 259 -51.55 25.99 -37.58
C GLY A 259 -51.01 24.60 -37.95
N SER A 260 -50.17 23.92 -37.14
CA SER A 260 -49.39 24.35 -35.96
C SER A 260 -48.36 23.26 -35.58
N SER A 261 -47.17 23.66 -35.09
CA SER A 261 -46.12 22.82 -34.45
C SER A 261 -45.51 21.68 -35.32
N PHE A 262 -44.25 21.24 -35.12
CA PHE A 262 -43.19 21.65 -34.18
C PHE A 262 -41.79 21.63 -34.84
N SER A 263 -40.87 22.35 -34.19
CA SER A 263 -39.42 22.42 -34.36
C SER A 263 -38.67 21.08 -34.36
N SER A 264 -37.41 20.95 -34.78
CA SER A 264 -36.55 21.61 -35.80
C SER A 264 -35.10 21.16 -35.54
N ASN A 265 -34.31 20.86 -36.58
CA ASN A 265 -32.89 20.53 -36.44
C ASN A 265 -32.02 21.79 -36.20
N SER A 266 -31.05 21.73 -35.28
CA SER A 266 -29.87 22.60 -35.26
C SER A 266 -28.70 21.98 -34.49
N SER A 267 -27.51 22.54 -34.65
CA SER A 267 -26.24 21.96 -34.17
C SER A 267 -25.28 23.04 -33.61
N SER A 268 -24.20 22.55 -32.99
CA SER A 268 -22.92 23.23 -32.71
C SER A 268 -22.74 24.10 -31.45
N SER A 269 -21.57 23.87 -30.82
CA SER A 269 -20.74 24.79 -29.99
C SER A 269 -21.21 25.21 -28.59
N GLY A 270 -20.23 25.35 -27.68
CA GLY A 270 -20.38 25.82 -26.30
C GLY A 270 -19.52 25.01 -25.31
N ALA A 271 -18.54 25.63 -24.67
CA ALA A 271 -17.56 24.95 -23.81
C ALA A 271 -17.58 25.48 -22.36
N SER A 272 -17.26 24.62 -21.38
CA SER A 272 -16.36 24.95 -20.26
C SER A 272 -16.07 23.77 -19.31
N SER A 273 -14.97 23.92 -18.56
CA SER A 273 -14.49 23.19 -17.37
C SER A 273 -15.55 22.69 -16.35
N SER A 274 -15.33 21.67 -15.51
CA SER A 274 -14.27 20.61 -15.38
C SER A 274 -14.70 19.66 -14.22
N SER A 275 -13.93 18.83 -13.48
CA SER A 275 -12.50 18.42 -13.37
C SER A 275 -12.38 17.23 -12.41
N GLY A 276 -11.45 16.28 -12.60
CA GLY A 276 -10.97 15.39 -11.52
C GLY A 276 -10.44 14.00 -11.95
N GLY A 277 -9.14 13.75 -11.71
CA GLY A 277 -8.48 12.43 -11.83
C GLY A 277 -8.24 11.92 -13.26
N GLY A 278 -7.20 11.11 -13.54
CA GLY A 278 -6.08 10.69 -12.70
C GLY A 278 -5.22 9.59 -13.39
N SER A 279 -3.95 9.46 -12.97
CA SER A 279 -3.05 8.32 -13.27
C SER A 279 -2.48 8.14 -14.70
N SER A 280 -1.34 8.81 -14.93
CA SER A 280 -0.08 8.24 -15.44
C SER A 280 -0.10 7.21 -16.61
N SER A 281 0.49 7.60 -17.74
CA SER A 281 1.43 6.73 -18.47
C SER A 281 2.47 7.56 -19.24
N SER A 282 3.74 7.14 -19.17
CA SER A 282 4.81 7.65 -20.03
C SER A 282 5.97 6.63 -20.06
N SER A 283 6.11 5.92 -21.18
CA SER A 283 7.26 5.03 -21.41
C SER A 283 8.49 5.86 -21.78
N GLY A 284 9.63 5.57 -21.14
CA GLY A 284 10.92 6.18 -21.45
C GLY A 284 11.94 5.11 -21.82
N TYR A 285 12.26 5.00 -23.11
CA TYR A 285 13.19 4.00 -23.63
C TYR A 285 14.64 4.44 -23.49
N GLY A 286 15.52 3.53 -23.04
CA GLY A 286 16.97 3.72 -23.01
C GLY A 286 17.62 2.98 -21.84
N GLY A 287 18.57 2.05 -22.03
CA GLY A 287 19.08 1.48 -23.28
C GLY A 287 20.58 1.21 -23.20
N SER A 288 20.97 -0.04 -22.95
CA SER A 288 22.38 -0.47 -23.10
C SER A 288 22.45 -1.96 -23.41
N PHE A 289 23.11 -2.29 -24.52
CA PHE A 289 23.46 -3.67 -24.87
C PHE A 289 24.80 -4.00 -24.21
N TYR A 290 24.90 -5.16 -23.56
CA TYR A 290 26.19 -5.85 -23.48
C TYR A 290 26.08 -7.33 -23.85
N LYS A 291 27.02 -7.74 -24.69
CA LYS A 291 27.13 -9.04 -25.35
C LYS A 291 27.75 -10.03 -24.36
N ASN A 292 27.08 -11.15 -24.08
CA ASN A 292 27.65 -12.20 -23.23
C ASN A 292 28.56 -13.11 -24.07
N GLU A 293 29.87 -13.00 -23.88
CA GLU A 293 30.89 -13.77 -24.60
C GLU A 293 31.92 -14.33 -23.60
N GLN A 294 32.49 -15.49 -23.92
CA GLN A 294 33.11 -16.37 -22.94
C GLN A 294 34.43 -15.82 -22.38
N SER A 295 34.61 -15.91 -21.05
CA SER A 295 35.95 -16.19 -20.51
C SER A 295 35.90 -16.81 -19.11
N SER A 296 36.49 -18.00 -18.98
CA SER A 296 36.84 -18.59 -17.69
C SER A 296 38.14 -17.97 -17.18
N LYS A 297 38.10 -17.31 -16.03
CA LYS A 297 39.31 -16.90 -15.28
C LYS A 297 39.07 -17.00 -13.78
N ALA A 298 39.86 -17.84 -13.12
CA ALA A 298 39.89 -17.88 -11.66
C ALA A 298 40.60 -16.64 -11.13
N ALA A 299 39.92 -15.89 -10.25
CA ALA A 299 40.50 -14.79 -9.49
C ALA A 299 40.47 -15.16 -8.00
N ALA A 300 41.56 -14.84 -7.28
CA ALA A 300 41.71 -15.25 -5.88
C ALA A 300 40.65 -14.62 -4.98
N ARG A 301 40.02 -15.43 -4.12
CA ARG A 301 39.12 -14.94 -3.08
C ARG A 301 39.91 -14.22 -1.99
N SER A 302 40.09 -12.90 -2.14
CA SER A 302 40.31 -12.02 -0.99
C SER A 302 39.09 -12.15 -0.06
N SER A 303 39.26 -12.72 1.12
CA SER A 303 38.21 -12.87 2.12
C SER A 303 37.98 -11.55 2.85
N GLN A 304 37.38 -10.59 2.16
CA GLN A 304 36.89 -9.36 2.79
C GLN A 304 35.87 -9.72 3.88
N PRO A 305 36.02 -9.22 5.12
CA PRO A 305 35.06 -9.47 6.19
C PRO A 305 33.67 -8.94 5.78
N LYS A 306 32.66 -9.80 5.84
CA LYS A 306 31.26 -9.42 5.59
C LYS A 306 30.69 -8.71 6.81
N TYR A 307 30.88 -7.40 6.88
CA TYR A 307 30.14 -6.55 7.82
C TYR A 307 28.65 -6.55 7.48
N SER A 308 27.82 -7.10 8.36
CA SER A 308 26.37 -6.95 8.33
C SER A 308 25.96 -5.78 9.21
N TYR A 309 25.09 -4.92 8.70
CA TYR A 309 24.65 -3.71 9.37
C TYR A 309 23.11 -3.58 9.28
N GLN A 310 22.47 -3.14 10.37
CA GLN A 310 21.01 -3.07 10.51
C GLN A 310 20.60 -1.76 11.21
N ARG A 311 19.44 -1.22 10.84
CA ARG A 311 18.85 0.01 11.41
C ARG A 311 17.49 -0.32 12.03
N ASN A 312 17.32 0.01 13.31
CA ASN A 312 16.05 -0.08 14.03
C ASN A 312 15.85 1.19 14.84
N SER A 313 14.66 1.78 14.77
CA SER A 313 14.25 2.93 15.58
C SER A 313 12.82 2.72 16.10
N LYS A 314 12.44 3.48 17.14
CA LYS A 314 11.11 3.43 17.74
C LYS A 314 10.76 4.81 18.30
N GLY A 315 9.79 5.48 17.67
CA GLY A 315 9.42 6.87 17.99
C GLY A 315 9.58 7.79 16.78
N PRO A 316 9.51 9.13 16.99
CA PRO A 316 9.49 10.11 15.91
C PRO A 316 10.86 10.41 15.29
N CYS A 317 11.96 9.90 15.85
CA CYS A 317 13.29 10.01 15.25
C CYS A 317 13.81 8.64 14.78
N GLY A 318 14.34 8.60 13.57
CA GLY A 318 14.97 7.45 12.94
C GLY A 318 16.45 7.66 12.65
N ILE A 319 17.14 6.58 12.28
CA ILE A 319 18.51 6.63 11.75
C ILE A 319 18.37 6.56 10.23
N ALA A 320 18.63 7.68 9.54
CA ALA A 320 18.61 7.72 8.08
C ALA A 320 19.89 7.11 7.50
N ASP A 321 21.06 7.49 8.03
CA ASP A 321 22.35 6.93 7.64
C ASP A 321 23.33 6.75 8.81
N ALA A 322 24.37 5.93 8.63
CA ALA A 322 25.51 5.84 9.53
C ALA A 322 26.68 5.13 8.84
N ALA A 323 27.90 5.58 9.11
CA ALA A 323 29.11 5.00 8.55
C ALA A 323 29.47 3.65 9.18
N MET A 324 30.01 2.73 8.38
CA MET A 324 30.37 1.37 8.82
C MET A 324 31.61 1.33 9.74
N ASP A 325 32.41 2.38 9.76
CA ASP A 325 33.52 2.61 10.71
C ASP A 325 33.07 3.30 12.01
N GLY A 326 31.82 3.79 12.05
CA GLY A 326 31.27 4.57 13.15
C GLY A 326 31.80 6.01 13.22
N THR A 327 32.21 6.61 12.10
CA THR A 327 32.60 8.04 12.02
C THR A 327 31.42 9.01 12.12
N PHE A 328 30.25 8.65 11.57
CA PHE A 328 29.03 9.47 11.66
C PHE A 328 27.76 8.64 11.82
N VAL A 329 26.70 9.29 12.35
CA VAL A 329 25.30 8.84 12.35
C VAL A 329 24.44 10.03 11.94
N VAL A 330 23.52 9.82 11.00
CA VAL A 330 22.54 10.81 10.55
C VAL A 330 21.18 10.44 11.12
N LEU A 331 20.65 11.30 11.98
CA LEU A 331 19.30 11.19 12.54
C LEU A 331 18.30 11.96 11.67
N GLU A 332 17.13 11.39 11.46
CA GLU A 332 16.03 12.00 10.70
C GLU A 332 14.77 12.04 11.56
N ASN A 333 14.09 13.19 11.59
CA ASN A 333 12.78 13.32 12.22
C ASN A 333 11.70 12.82 11.26
N THR A 334 11.12 11.68 11.57
CA THR A 334 9.99 11.06 10.83
C THR A 334 8.63 11.44 11.42
N GLY A 335 8.62 12.26 12.47
CA GLY A 335 7.43 12.84 13.09
C GLY A 335 6.81 14.01 12.29
N ARG A 336 5.68 14.51 12.78
CA ARG A 336 4.96 15.68 12.22
C ARG A 336 5.17 16.97 13.03
N LYS A 337 6.14 16.96 13.94
CA LYS A 337 6.49 18.05 14.87
C LYS A 337 8.01 18.10 15.00
N GLU A 338 8.55 19.25 15.36
CA GLU A 338 9.95 19.36 15.76
C GLU A 338 10.17 18.60 17.08
N GLU A 339 11.14 17.69 17.09
CA GLU A 339 11.54 16.91 18.26
C GLU A 339 12.83 17.51 18.83
N ASN A 340 12.84 17.85 20.12
CA ASN A 340 14.03 18.41 20.76
C ASN A 340 15.00 17.27 21.13
N ILE A 341 16.04 17.10 20.32
CA ILE A 341 17.11 16.11 20.52
C ILE A 341 18.21 16.58 21.49
N GLY A 342 18.09 17.77 22.09
CA GLY A 342 18.99 18.23 23.13
C GLY A 342 19.01 17.28 24.33
N GLN A 343 20.19 17.05 24.90
CA GLN A 343 20.44 16.11 26.00
C GLN A 343 20.28 14.62 25.64
N TRP A 344 19.98 14.25 24.39
CA TRP A 344 19.93 12.84 23.98
C TRP A 344 21.33 12.21 23.99
N THR A 345 21.45 10.95 24.40
CA THR A 345 22.74 10.25 24.52
C THR A 345 22.92 9.21 23.40
N VAL A 346 23.97 9.39 22.60
CA VAL A 346 24.41 8.40 21.60
C VAL A 346 25.44 7.49 22.28
N LYS A 347 25.10 6.21 22.44
CA LYS A 347 25.99 5.20 23.06
C LYS A 347 26.65 4.33 22.00
N ARG A 348 27.97 4.45 21.82
CA ARG A 348 28.76 3.50 21.01
C ARG A 348 29.21 2.35 21.90
N MET A 349 28.50 1.22 21.83
CA MET A 349 28.89 -0.02 22.49
C MET A 349 30.00 -0.72 21.69
N LEU A 350 31.20 -0.83 22.25
CA LEU A 350 32.25 -1.72 21.76
C LEU A 350 32.24 -3.01 22.60
N SER A 351 32.22 -4.16 21.93
CA SER A 351 31.85 -5.47 22.51
C SER A 351 32.44 -5.71 23.91
N ASP A 352 31.55 -5.64 24.89
CA ASP A 352 31.70 -6.05 26.29
C ASP A 352 32.78 -5.34 27.14
N VAL A 353 33.33 -4.18 26.73
CA VAL A 353 34.34 -3.45 27.54
C VAL A 353 34.08 -1.94 27.71
N GLU A 354 33.78 -1.18 26.64
CA GLU A 354 33.63 0.29 26.74
C GLU A 354 32.40 0.82 25.99
N SER A 355 31.65 1.70 26.67
CA SER A 355 30.56 2.49 26.09
C SER A 355 30.96 3.95 25.99
N LEU A 356 31.19 4.45 24.76
CA LEU A 356 31.40 5.88 24.51
C LEU A 356 30.04 6.59 24.44
N ASP A 357 29.72 7.33 25.49
CA ASP A 357 28.51 8.13 25.63
C ASP A 357 28.75 9.57 25.11
N TYR A 358 28.10 9.93 24.01
CA TYR A 358 28.10 11.30 23.49
C TYR A 358 26.75 11.97 23.76
N VAL A 359 26.75 13.07 24.52
CA VAL A 359 25.54 13.88 24.78
C VAL A 359 25.38 14.89 23.63
N LEU A 360 24.26 14.82 22.92
CA LEU A 360 23.86 15.86 21.97
C LEU A 360 23.59 17.16 22.75
N GLN A 361 24.34 18.21 22.43
CA GLN A 361 24.11 19.52 23.01
C GLN A 361 22.72 20.05 22.60
N PRO A 362 22.05 20.84 23.44
CA PRO A 362 20.82 21.52 23.04
C PRO A 362 21.06 22.35 21.78
N ASN A 363 20.11 22.30 20.83
CA ASN A 363 20.10 23.24 19.71
C ASN A 363 20.00 24.67 20.27
N VAL A 364 20.85 25.57 19.76
CA VAL A 364 20.87 27.02 20.04
C VAL A 364 20.10 27.75 18.95
#